data_AF-A0A9W4N0Z2-F1
#
_entry.id   AF-A0A9W4N0Z2-F1
#
_cell.length_a   1.000
_cell.length_b   1.000
_cell.length_c   1.000
_cell.angle_alpha   90.00
_cell.angle_beta   90.00
_cell.angle_gamma   90.00
#
_symmetry.space_group_name_H-M   'P 1'
#
loop_
_entity.id
_entity.type
_entity.pdbx_description
1 polymer ?
#
loop_
_entity_poly.entity_id
_entity_poly.type
_entity_poly.pdbx_seq_one_letter_code
_entity_poly.pdbx_strand_id
1 'polypeptide(L)'
;MSFITLPLEVHCQIISYLLSNSDVAALSIQCRTLHSICDMASRRRYHQIDISEAELSVDDSFNFLIEILKQPQLALYVRHLKYRVPISRHSDYKEAKPMRELSSEDMSLIRNAVKVGGFTGPKQDRVVNMLMQRVDYTLNQFGCYRKRESFQTFITQALAAIILAVSPNIVSITTTNPHPRYSAFEFPLDQFLRLANESSGRKRYLCNLRNVYMISKTDSTWEDGRFYIPMELNTFIKLFDKLPSIESVSTDVMEEDQNEDTDFKKGSSNVNMISVCHSSVSSTYLAGLMWSCKALKEFRYYIGGRSTHDGGHPTLNAKALIKSMCGHKETIEIIDIDAENDIYVLERNDAEEIEREFNNYGSPYEDGVDDDQCKMLRSIWKNSGSLSDFKSLKSLSLGVKLLSYFAKDVSWSSDKMTERVIVANCLPDTLEYLCVRGYEKGKDAEDDEQMNVLMAFYKSGQSHLKELRGIEELIPHASYVDNPDEDGHLLWPFDKESDTEDEEDSEEEEK
;
A
#
# COMPACT_ATOMS: atom_id res chain seq x y z
N MET A 1 -16.55 -23.24 32.62
CA MET A 1 -17.29 -22.00 32.90
C MET A 1 -17.91 -21.53 31.59
N SER A 2 -19.18 -21.11 31.61
CA SER A 2 -19.90 -20.69 30.38
C SER A 2 -19.53 -19.25 30.03
N PHE A 3 -19.30 -18.94 28.76
CA PHE A 3 -18.99 -17.58 28.30
C PHE A 3 -20.03 -16.56 28.80
N ILE A 4 -21.31 -16.92 28.85
CA ILE A 4 -22.42 -16.08 29.28
C ILE A 4 -22.35 -15.70 30.78
N THR A 5 -21.53 -16.41 31.56
CA THR A 5 -21.36 -16.14 33.01
C THR A 5 -20.26 -15.12 33.32
N LEU A 6 -19.55 -14.63 32.30
CA LEU A 6 -18.56 -13.56 32.47
C LEU A 6 -19.24 -12.20 32.74
N PRO A 7 -18.55 -11.26 33.41
CA PRO A 7 -19.03 -9.88 33.54
C PRO A 7 -19.20 -9.19 32.19
N LEU A 8 -20.14 -8.25 32.12
CA LEU A 8 -20.50 -7.52 30.89
C LEU A 8 -19.29 -6.80 30.28
N GLU A 9 -18.42 -6.26 31.14
CA GLU A 9 -17.20 -5.56 30.74
C GLU A 9 -16.23 -6.49 30.02
N VAL A 10 -16.18 -7.76 30.44
CA VAL A 10 -15.34 -8.79 29.82
C VAL A 10 -15.93 -9.21 28.48
N HIS A 11 -17.25 -9.30 28.35
CA HIS A 11 -17.91 -9.52 27.06
C HIS A 11 -17.59 -8.40 26.08
N CYS A 12 -17.78 -7.15 26.48
CA CYS A 12 -17.47 -5.98 25.66
C CYS A 12 -16.01 -6.00 25.20
N GLN A 13 -15.09 -6.33 26.10
CA GLN A 13 -13.67 -6.41 25.77
C GLN A 13 -13.37 -7.55 24.78
N ILE A 14 -13.92 -8.75 24.99
CA ILE A 14 -13.72 -9.89 24.07
C ILE A 14 -14.30 -9.59 22.70
N ILE A 15 -15.52 -9.05 22.65
CA ILE A 15 -16.19 -8.69 21.40
C ILE A 15 -15.42 -7.57 20.68
N SER A 16 -14.79 -6.64 21.42
CA SER A 16 -13.93 -5.60 20.83
C SER A 16 -12.63 -6.13 20.22
N TYR A 17 -12.29 -7.41 20.38
CA TYR A 17 -11.18 -8.03 19.66
C TYR A 17 -11.60 -8.69 18.34
N LEU A 18 -12.90 -8.83 18.10
CA LEU A 18 -13.40 -9.31 16.81
C LEU A 18 -13.24 -8.20 15.78
N LEU A 19 -12.62 -8.56 14.67
CA LEU A 19 -12.28 -7.63 13.60
C LEU A 19 -13.45 -7.47 12.64
N SER A 20 -14.12 -8.57 12.29
CA SER A 20 -15.24 -8.59 11.36
C SER A 20 -16.58 -8.26 12.03
N ASN A 21 -17.39 -7.43 11.35
CA ASN A 21 -18.77 -7.21 11.75
C ASN A 21 -19.63 -8.47 11.57
N SER A 22 -19.30 -9.36 10.61
CA SER A 22 -20.03 -10.62 10.39
C SER A 22 -19.82 -11.59 11.56
N ASP A 23 -18.60 -11.72 12.09
CA ASP A 23 -18.31 -12.54 13.28
C ASP A 23 -19.08 -12.04 14.51
N VAL A 24 -19.16 -10.71 14.65
CA VAL A 24 -19.89 -10.05 15.72
C VAL A 24 -21.40 -10.26 15.57
N ALA A 25 -21.93 -10.18 14.35
CA ALA A 25 -23.32 -10.45 14.03
C ALA A 25 -23.66 -11.91 14.36
N ALA A 26 -22.83 -12.86 13.93
CA ALA A 26 -22.98 -14.28 14.22
C ALA A 26 -23.02 -14.55 15.74
N LEU A 27 -22.18 -13.86 16.53
CA LEU A 27 -22.21 -13.91 17.99
C LEU A 27 -23.45 -13.27 18.60
N SER A 28 -23.94 -12.17 18.02
CA SER A 28 -25.14 -11.48 18.46
C SER A 28 -26.37 -12.39 18.36
N ILE A 29 -26.41 -13.27 17.35
CA ILE A 29 -27.53 -14.21 17.11
C ILE A 29 -27.54 -15.36 18.13
N GLN A 30 -26.38 -15.70 18.73
CA GLN A 30 -26.27 -16.86 19.63
C GLN A 30 -27.14 -16.74 20.89
N CYS A 31 -27.28 -15.53 21.47
CA CYS A 31 -28.18 -15.31 22.58
C CYS A 31 -28.55 -13.84 22.80
N ARG A 32 -29.67 -13.60 23.49
CA ARG A 32 -30.18 -12.23 23.77
C ARG A 32 -29.19 -11.35 24.54
N THR A 33 -28.41 -11.94 25.45
CA THR A 33 -27.40 -11.20 26.22
C THR A 33 -26.33 -10.65 25.29
N LEU A 34 -25.79 -11.47 24.39
CA LEU A 34 -24.79 -11.03 23.41
C LEU A 34 -25.39 -10.08 22.38
N HIS A 35 -26.62 -10.32 21.93
CA HIS A 35 -27.35 -9.40 21.07
C HIS A 35 -27.38 -7.97 21.64
N SER A 36 -27.72 -7.83 22.92
CA SER A 36 -27.77 -6.52 23.59
C SER A 36 -26.41 -5.84 23.75
N ILE A 37 -25.32 -6.60 23.77
CA ILE A 37 -23.93 -6.10 23.90
C ILE A 37 -23.35 -5.79 22.52
N CYS A 38 -23.91 -6.39 21.46
CA CYS A 38 -23.29 -6.36 20.16
C CYS A 38 -23.55 -5.09 19.34
N ASP A 39 -24.32 -4.12 19.86
CA ASP A 39 -24.67 -2.82 19.24
C ASP A 39 -24.20 -2.66 17.78
N MET A 40 -24.87 -3.39 16.89
CA MET A 40 -24.43 -3.51 15.50
C MET A 40 -24.56 -2.19 14.75
N ALA A 41 -25.55 -1.36 15.13
CA ALA A 41 -25.79 -0.07 14.51
C ALA A 41 -24.63 0.89 14.78
N SER A 42 -24.20 1.02 16.04
CA SER A 42 -23.02 1.84 16.37
C SER A 42 -21.76 1.24 15.76
N ARG A 43 -21.57 -0.09 15.81
CA ARG A 43 -20.38 -0.71 15.23
C ARG A 43 -20.23 -0.39 13.75
N ARG A 44 -21.27 -0.62 12.96
CA ARG A 44 -21.28 -0.26 11.52
C ARG A 44 -20.99 1.23 11.32
N ARG A 45 -21.62 2.10 12.10
CA ARG A 45 -21.45 3.56 11.99
C ARG A 45 -20.02 4.05 12.29
N TYR A 46 -19.33 3.46 13.27
CA TYR A 46 -17.97 3.90 13.67
C TYR A 46 -16.85 3.01 13.09
N HIS A 47 -17.19 1.92 12.39
CA HIS A 47 -16.23 0.95 11.87
C HIS A 47 -15.16 1.59 10.98
N GLN A 48 -15.62 2.46 10.09
CA GLN A 48 -14.80 3.25 9.19
C GLN A 48 -15.12 4.72 9.35
N ILE A 49 -14.09 5.55 9.54
CA ILE A 49 -14.22 7.00 9.54
C ILE A 49 -13.62 7.54 8.24
N ASP A 50 -14.38 8.41 7.58
CA ASP A 50 -13.99 9.05 6.33
C ASP A 50 -13.84 10.56 6.53
N ILE A 51 -12.67 11.08 6.15
CA ILE A 51 -12.33 12.50 6.16
C ILE A 51 -11.99 12.90 4.73
N SER A 52 -12.87 13.68 4.13
CA SER A 52 -12.74 14.15 2.75
C SER A 52 -12.78 15.68 2.67
N GLU A 53 -12.57 16.21 1.47
CA GLU A 53 -12.63 17.65 1.21
C GLU A 53 -14.03 18.23 1.30
N ALA A 54 -15.10 17.41 1.38
CA ALA A 54 -16.46 17.94 1.45
C ALA A 54 -16.73 18.63 2.80
N GLU A 55 -17.38 19.80 2.78
CA GLU A 55 -17.68 20.57 4.01
C GLU A 55 -18.39 19.74 5.06
N LEU A 56 -19.44 19.03 4.64
CA LEU A 56 -20.23 18.15 5.49
C LEU A 56 -19.36 17.07 6.12
N SER A 57 -18.41 16.50 5.36
CA SER A 57 -17.49 15.49 5.86
C SER A 57 -16.64 16.01 7.02
N VAL A 58 -16.13 17.24 6.97
CA VAL A 58 -15.28 17.78 8.06
C VAL A 58 -16.08 18.03 9.35
N ASP A 59 -17.28 18.59 9.23
CA ASP A 59 -18.16 18.81 10.39
C ASP A 59 -18.64 17.47 10.97
N ASP A 60 -18.97 16.50 10.12
CA ASP A 60 -19.36 15.15 10.54
C ASP A 60 -18.21 14.42 11.24
N SER A 61 -16.98 14.46 10.69
CA SER A 61 -15.79 13.90 11.34
C SER A 61 -15.51 14.56 12.70
N PHE A 62 -15.72 15.87 12.82
CA PHE A 62 -15.60 16.57 14.10
C PHE A 62 -16.66 16.10 15.10
N ASN A 63 -17.91 15.93 14.65
CA ASN A 63 -18.99 15.41 15.49
C ASN A 63 -18.69 13.97 15.96
N PHE A 64 -18.20 13.11 15.06
CA PHE A 64 -17.72 11.77 15.39
C PHE A 64 -16.63 11.79 16.47
N LEU A 65 -15.65 12.69 16.35
CA LEU A 65 -14.63 12.88 17.37
C LEU A 65 -15.27 13.25 18.72
N ILE A 66 -16.18 14.22 18.76
CA ILE A 66 -16.85 14.61 20.02
C ILE A 66 -17.65 13.47 20.63
N GLU A 67 -18.40 12.71 19.83
CA GLU A 67 -19.16 11.54 20.28
C GLU A 67 -18.22 10.49 20.90
N ILE A 68 -17.10 10.17 20.24
CA ILE A 68 -16.07 9.26 20.74
C ILE A 68 -15.48 9.77 22.05
N LEU A 69 -15.18 11.07 22.15
CA LEU A 69 -14.61 11.65 23.37
C LEU A 69 -15.59 11.63 24.55
N LYS A 70 -16.89 11.79 24.29
CA LYS A 70 -17.95 11.67 25.29
C LYS A 70 -18.21 10.22 25.69
N GLN A 71 -18.07 9.29 24.74
CA GLN A 71 -18.31 7.86 24.94
C GLN A 71 -17.10 7.05 24.41
N PRO A 72 -16.02 6.92 25.21
CA PRO A 72 -14.77 6.29 24.76
C PRO A 72 -14.90 4.85 24.24
N GLN A 73 -15.98 4.14 24.59
CA GLN A 73 -16.26 2.79 24.06
C GLN A 73 -16.46 2.78 22.55
N LEU A 74 -16.95 3.88 21.97
CA LEU A 74 -17.12 4.02 20.50
C LEU A 74 -15.77 3.97 19.77
N ALA A 75 -14.69 4.43 20.41
CA ALA A 75 -13.34 4.37 19.83
C ALA A 75 -12.85 2.94 19.59
N LEU A 76 -13.39 1.97 20.33
CA LEU A 76 -13.02 0.55 20.17
C LEU A 76 -13.59 -0.06 18.89
N TYR A 77 -14.62 0.57 18.31
CA TYR A 77 -15.25 0.11 17.08
C TYR A 77 -14.54 0.62 15.83
N VAL A 78 -13.73 1.67 15.95
CA VAL A 78 -12.99 2.24 14.81
C VAL A 78 -11.87 1.29 14.37
N ARG A 79 -11.97 0.79 13.14
CA ARG A 79 -11.00 -0.12 12.49
C ARG A 79 -10.27 0.53 11.33
N HIS A 80 -10.96 1.39 10.60
CA HIS A 80 -10.46 1.95 9.35
C HIS A 80 -10.57 3.48 9.36
N LEU A 81 -9.52 4.14 8.87
CA LEU A 81 -9.55 5.57 8.57
C LEU A 81 -9.27 5.78 7.09
N LYS A 82 -10.19 6.44 6.38
CA LYS A 82 -9.97 6.96 5.03
C LYS A 82 -9.76 8.49 5.13
N TYR A 83 -8.59 8.98 4.74
CA TYR A 83 -8.24 10.40 4.69
C TYR A 83 -7.91 10.79 3.24
N ARG A 84 -8.81 11.49 2.56
CA ARG A 84 -8.72 11.75 1.11
C ARG A 84 -8.39 13.19 0.74
N VAL A 85 -7.92 13.99 1.70
CA VAL A 85 -7.64 15.40 1.49
C VAL A 85 -6.19 15.56 1.00
N PRO A 86 -5.96 15.99 -0.25
CA PRO A 86 -4.62 16.26 -0.75
C PRO A 86 -4.01 17.43 0.01
N ILE A 87 -2.68 17.51 -0.01
CA ILE A 87 -1.99 18.55 0.73
C ILE A 87 -1.82 19.79 -0.11
N SER A 88 -2.32 20.89 0.41
CA SER A 88 -2.06 22.21 -0.12
C SER A 88 -0.83 22.88 0.51
N ARG A 89 0.05 23.42 -0.35
CA ARG A 89 1.41 23.87 -0.01
C ARG A 89 1.55 25.39 0.09
N HIS A 90 0.45 26.12 0.17
CA HIS A 90 0.47 27.55 -0.14
C HIS A 90 0.76 28.45 1.07
N SER A 91 0.49 28.01 2.30
CA SER A 91 0.78 28.80 3.50
C SER A 91 0.74 28.00 4.79
N ASP A 92 1.54 28.40 5.78
CA ASP A 92 1.42 27.87 7.15
C ASP A 92 0.04 28.18 7.75
N TYR A 93 -0.36 27.35 8.71
CA TYR A 93 -1.54 27.60 9.52
C TYR A 93 -1.36 28.86 10.37
N LYS A 94 -2.34 29.75 10.32
CA LYS A 94 -2.44 30.90 11.22
C LYS A 94 -3.64 30.73 12.12
N GLU A 95 -3.40 30.81 13.42
CA GLU A 95 -4.48 30.70 14.41
C GLU A 95 -5.55 31.76 14.17
N ALA A 96 -6.80 31.32 14.23
CA ALA A 96 -7.97 32.16 14.01
C ALA A 96 -8.89 32.10 15.23
N LYS A 97 -9.87 33.02 15.28
CA LYS A 97 -10.91 32.96 16.32
C LYS A 97 -11.69 31.64 16.17
N PRO A 98 -11.97 30.92 17.27
CA PRO A 98 -12.77 29.69 17.22
C PRO A 98 -14.11 29.92 16.51
N MET A 99 -14.46 29.01 15.59
CA MET A 99 -15.73 29.04 14.85
C MET A 99 -16.76 28.04 15.41
N ARG A 100 -16.30 27.11 16.26
CA ARG A 100 -17.16 26.18 16.99
C ARG A 100 -17.40 26.70 18.41
N GLU A 101 -18.63 26.58 18.86
CA GLU A 101 -18.99 26.81 20.25
C GLU A 101 -19.09 25.46 20.97
N LEU A 102 -18.34 25.30 22.06
CA LEU A 102 -18.31 24.08 22.86
C LEU A 102 -18.45 24.41 24.34
N SER A 103 -19.01 23.47 25.11
CA SER A 103 -19.01 23.57 26.56
C SER A 103 -17.58 23.51 27.11
N SER A 104 -17.38 23.98 28.34
CA SER A 104 -16.10 23.86 29.03
C SER A 104 -15.66 22.40 29.20
N GLU A 105 -16.62 21.49 29.33
CA GLU A 105 -16.40 20.05 29.48
C GLU A 105 -15.89 19.45 28.16
N ASP A 106 -16.55 19.74 27.04
CA ASP A 106 -16.15 19.27 25.71
C ASP A 106 -14.78 19.84 25.31
N MET A 107 -14.51 21.10 25.63
CA MET A 107 -13.18 21.70 25.44
C MET A 107 -12.09 21.00 26.24
N SER A 108 -12.39 20.56 27.47
CA SER A 108 -11.45 19.79 28.30
C SER A 108 -11.16 18.42 27.69
N LEU A 109 -12.19 17.74 27.17
CA LEU A 109 -12.06 16.47 26.46
C LEU A 109 -11.15 16.59 25.23
N ILE A 110 -11.38 17.60 24.37
CA ILE A 110 -10.51 17.86 23.21
C ILE A 110 -9.06 18.10 23.66
N ARG A 111 -8.85 18.99 24.64
CA ARG A 111 -7.50 19.31 25.12
C ARG A 111 -6.77 18.07 25.65
N ASN A 112 -7.48 17.17 26.32
CA ASN A 112 -6.94 15.91 26.80
C ASN A 112 -6.63 14.96 25.64
N ALA A 113 -7.50 14.84 24.65
CA ALA A 113 -7.28 14.03 23.45
C ALA A 113 -6.04 14.50 22.65
N VAL A 114 -5.88 15.82 22.49
CA VAL A 114 -4.72 16.42 21.82
C VAL A 114 -3.42 16.13 22.59
N LYS A 115 -3.44 16.19 23.93
CA LYS A 115 -2.31 15.74 24.77
C LYS A 115 -2.03 14.25 24.62
N VAL A 116 -3.08 13.43 24.55
CA VAL A 116 -2.96 12.00 24.28
C VAL A 116 -2.37 11.76 22.91
N GLY A 117 -2.63 12.58 21.88
CA GLY A 117 -1.92 12.54 20.59
C GLY A 117 -0.44 12.93 20.67
N GLY A 118 0.07 13.34 21.83
CA GLY A 118 1.45 13.74 22.04
C GLY A 118 1.75 15.20 21.72
N PHE A 119 0.74 15.99 21.36
CA PHE A 119 0.87 17.43 21.17
C PHE A 119 0.84 18.14 22.52
N THR A 120 1.92 18.86 22.85
CA THR A 120 2.10 19.53 24.15
C THR A 120 2.56 20.97 23.97
N GLY A 121 2.32 21.81 24.99
CA GLY A 121 2.72 23.22 24.96
C GLY A 121 2.07 23.98 23.79
N PRO A 122 2.83 24.83 23.05
CA PRO A 122 2.29 25.60 21.93
C PRO A 122 1.65 24.74 20.84
N LYS A 123 2.16 23.52 20.62
CA LYS A 123 1.60 22.58 19.63
C LYS A 123 0.21 22.10 20.03
N GLN A 124 -0.04 21.95 21.34
CA GLN A 124 -1.36 21.59 21.85
C GLN A 124 -2.38 22.69 21.51
N ASP A 125 -2.06 23.95 21.82
CA ASP A 125 -2.97 25.07 21.57
C ASP A 125 -3.22 25.27 20.08
N ARG A 126 -2.19 25.10 19.24
CA ARG A 126 -2.30 25.17 17.78
C ARG A 126 -3.24 24.09 17.22
N VAL A 127 -3.09 22.82 17.64
CA VAL A 127 -3.96 21.72 17.19
C VAL A 127 -5.39 21.90 17.71
N VAL A 128 -5.57 22.33 18.97
CA VAL A 128 -6.90 22.68 19.49
C VAL A 128 -7.51 23.80 18.65
N ASN A 129 -6.74 24.84 18.31
CA ASN A 129 -7.23 25.92 17.48
C ASN A 129 -7.70 25.43 16.10
N MET A 130 -6.98 24.50 15.46
CA MET A 130 -7.36 23.86 14.19
C MET A 130 -8.69 23.10 14.31
N LEU A 131 -8.86 22.27 15.34
CA LEU A 131 -10.09 21.50 15.56
C LEU A 131 -11.32 22.39 15.79
N MET A 132 -11.11 23.60 16.31
CA MET A 132 -12.18 24.57 16.57
C MET A 132 -12.61 25.38 15.33
N GLN A 133 -12.02 25.12 14.16
CA GLN A 133 -12.38 25.79 12.92
C GLN A 133 -13.44 24.99 12.14
N ARG A 134 -14.22 25.71 11.33
CA ARG A 134 -15.07 25.14 10.28
C ARG A 134 -14.46 25.45 8.92
N VAL A 135 -14.80 24.65 7.91
CA VAL A 135 -14.38 24.94 6.53
C VAL A 135 -15.47 25.78 5.88
N ASP A 136 -15.27 27.09 5.75
CA ASP A 136 -16.27 27.98 5.15
C ASP A 136 -16.09 28.09 3.62
N TYR A 137 -17.12 27.71 2.84
CA TYR A 137 -17.16 27.79 1.37
C TYR A 137 -17.79 29.09 0.85
N THR A 138 -18.34 29.93 1.73
CA THR A 138 -19.12 31.12 1.33
C THR A 138 -18.26 32.33 0.98
N LEU A 139 -16.96 32.32 1.30
CA LEU A 139 -15.99 33.38 0.95
C LEU A 139 -15.36 33.15 -0.43
N ASN A 140 -16.19 33.16 -1.48
CA ASN A 140 -15.78 33.16 -2.89
C ASN A 140 -15.13 34.50 -3.32
N GLN A 141 -14.01 34.88 -2.70
CA GLN A 141 -13.16 35.96 -3.22
C GLN A 141 -12.10 35.37 -4.14
N PHE A 142 -12.26 35.62 -5.44
CA PHE A 142 -11.27 35.33 -6.49
C PHE A 142 -9.87 35.79 -6.03
N GLY A 143 -8.99 34.83 -5.75
CA GLY A 143 -7.61 35.06 -5.27
C GLY A 143 -7.23 34.35 -3.96
N CYS A 144 -8.18 33.81 -3.20
CA CYS A 144 -7.91 33.17 -1.89
C CYS A 144 -8.02 31.63 -1.86
N TYR A 145 -8.34 30.96 -2.97
CA TYR A 145 -8.53 29.50 -3.06
C TYR A 145 -7.36 28.70 -2.45
N ARG A 146 -6.14 29.04 -2.85
CA ARG A 146 -4.90 28.40 -2.37
C ARG A 146 -4.68 28.48 -0.86
N LYS A 147 -5.00 29.63 -0.26
CA LYS A 147 -4.86 29.82 1.20
C LYS A 147 -5.91 29.01 1.98
N ARG A 148 -7.08 28.82 1.37
CA ARG A 148 -8.21 28.08 1.93
C ARG A 148 -7.96 26.58 1.93
N GLU A 149 -7.47 26.03 0.82
CA GLU A 149 -7.06 24.62 0.70
C GLU A 149 -6.00 24.30 1.77
N SER A 150 -4.98 25.15 1.91
CA SER A 150 -3.96 24.98 2.97
C SER A 150 -4.58 24.95 4.37
N PHE A 151 -5.50 25.85 4.68
CA PHE A 151 -6.18 25.88 5.98
C PHE A 151 -7.01 24.61 6.22
N GLN A 152 -7.72 24.13 5.22
CA GLN A 152 -8.50 22.90 5.29
C GLN A 152 -7.63 21.66 5.50
N THR A 153 -6.47 21.55 4.82
CA THR A 153 -5.52 20.46 5.05
C THR A 153 -5.10 20.39 6.53
N PHE A 154 -4.77 21.53 7.16
CA PHE A 154 -4.38 21.52 8.58
C PHE A 154 -5.51 21.05 9.51
N ILE A 155 -6.75 21.49 9.28
CA ILE A 155 -7.92 21.09 10.08
C ILE A 155 -8.17 19.59 9.95
N THR A 156 -8.20 19.10 8.71
CA THR A 156 -8.51 17.70 8.41
C THR A 156 -7.40 16.76 8.87
N GLN A 157 -6.12 17.15 8.74
CA GLN A 157 -5.01 16.42 9.34
C GLN A 157 -5.06 16.42 10.87
N ALA A 158 -5.43 17.53 11.51
CA ALA A 158 -5.61 17.56 12.97
C ALA A 158 -6.72 16.60 13.41
N LEU A 159 -7.85 16.57 12.69
CA LEU A 159 -8.94 15.63 12.94
C LEU A 159 -8.46 14.18 12.81
N ALA A 160 -7.81 13.84 11.68
CA ALA A 160 -7.27 12.51 11.43
C ALA A 160 -6.30 12.07 12.54
N ALA A 161 -5.35 12.94 12.91
CA ALA A 161 -4.37 12.66 13.94
C ALA A 161 -5.01 12.34 15.30
N ILE A 162 -6.02 13.12 15.71
CA ILE A 162 -6.66 12.92 17.02
C ILE A 162 -7.58 11.70 17.00
N ILE A 163 -8.30 11.45 15.90
CA ILE A 163 -9.12 10.24 15.75
C ILE A 163 -8.24 8.99 15.85
N LEU A 164 -7.10 8.96 15.17
CA LEU A 164 -6.13 7.86 15.32
C LEU A 164 -5.59 7.74 16.75
N ALA A 165 -5.28 8.87 17.40
CA ALA A 165 -4.75 8.88 18.76
C ALA A 165 -5.70 8.28 19.80
N VAL A 166 -7.02 8.44 19.60
CA VAL A 166 -8.05 7.94 20.53
C VAL A 166 -8.60 6.57 20.15
N SER A 167 -8.26 6.05 18.95
CA SER A 167 -8.78 4.78 18.43
C SER A 167 -7.72 3.67 18.53
N PRO A 168 -7.70 2.88 19.63
CA PRO A 168 -6.65 1.88 19.88
C PRO A 168 -6.70 0.67 18.95
N ASN A 169 -7.79 0.53 18.21
CA ASN A 169 -8.23 -0.67 17.53
C ASN A 169 -8.15 -0.56 16.00
N ILE A 170 -7.55 0.52 15.50
CA ILE A 170 -7.27 0.77 14.08
C ILE A 170 -6.40 -0.35 13.51
N VAL A 171 -6.84 -0.88 12.37
CA VAL A 171 -6.20 -1.96 11.62
C VAL A 171 -5.76 -1.50 10.22
N SER A 172 -6.46 -0.54 9.61
CA SER A 172 -5.98 0.07 8.36
C SER A 172 -6.14 1.58 8.27
N ILE A 173 -5.26 2.18 7.47
CA ILE A 173 -5.30 3.60 7.09
C ILE A 173 -5.18 3.69 5.58
N THR A 174 -6.13 4.37 4.94
CA THR A 174 -6.07 4.78 3.54
C THR A 174 -5.91 6.29 3.53
N THR A 175 -4.78 6.80 3.04
CA THR A 175 -4.48 8.23 3.15
C THR A 175 -3.76 8.75 1.92
N THR A 176 -4.09 9.97 1.49
CA THR A 176 -3.14 10.76 0.69
C THR A 176 -1.84 10.94 1.47
N ASN A 177 -0.73 11.27 0.80
CA ASN A 177 0.51 11.58 1.49
C ASN A 177 0.24 12.65 2.57
N PRO A 178 0.54 12.44 3.87
CA PRO A 178 0.31 13.44 4.91
C PRO A 178 1.47 14.44 5.04
N HIS A 179 2.57 14.21 4.35
CA HIS A 179 3.75 15.07 4.33
C HIS A 179 4.07 15.54 2.90
N PRO A 180 3.94 16.83 2.57
CA PRO A 180 4.31 17.30 1.26
C PRO A 180 5.81 17.59 1.21
N ARG A 181 6.40 17.21 0.09
CA ARG A 181 7.70 17.69 -0.37
C ARG A 181 7.94 19.18 -0.17
N TYR A 182 9.11 19.53 0.34
CA TYR A 182 9.59 20.91 0.54
C TYR A 182 8.72 21.81 1.45
N SER A 183 7.82 21.24 2.25
CA SER A 183 7.11 22.04 3.24
C SER A 183 7.99 22.30 4.45
N ALA A 184 8.20 23.58 4.73
CA ALA A 184 8.75 24.03 6.01
C ALA A 184 7.73 23.94 7.15
N PHE A 185 6.48 23.55 6.86
CA PHE A 185 5.39 23.50 7.82
C PHE A 185 5.25 22.11 8.44
N GLU A 186 5.05 22.09 9.75
CA GLU A 186 4.71 20.89 10.48
C GLU A 186 3.20 20.62 10.37
N PHE A 187 2.83 19.56 9.67
CA PHE A 187 1.44 19.13 9.60
C PHE A 187 1.09 18.15 10.74
N PRO A 188 -0.12 18.24 11.33
CA PRO A 188 -0.48 17.43 12.50
C PRO A 188 -0.45 15.91 12.26
N LEU A 189 -0.93 15.41 11.12
CA LEU A 189 -1.00 13.97 10.87
C LEU A 189 0.41 13.40 10.67
N ASP A 190 1.24 14.03 9.84
CA ASP A 190 2.66 13.68 9.69
C ASP A 190 3.39 13.64 11.05
N GLN A 191 3.22 14.69 11.88
CA GLN A 191 3.85 14.75 13.20
C GLN A 191 3.38 13.62 14.13
N PHE A 192 2.08 13.32 14.15
CA PHE A 192 1.53 12.22 14.93
C PHE A 192 2.08 10.87 14.47
N LEU A 193 2.12 10.62 13.16
CA LEU A 193 2.61 9.35 12.59
C LEU A 193 4.09 9.12 12.89
N ARG A 194 4.94 10.15 12.71
CA ARG A 194 6.37 10.07 13.10
C ARG A 194 6.53 9.74 14.57
N LEU A 195 5.75 10.41 15.43
CA LEU A 195 5.78 10.16 16.87
C LEU A 195 5.33 8.74 17.22
N ALA A 196 4.30 8.22 16.56
CA ALA A 196 3.82 6.86 16.75
C ALA A 196 4.88 5.84 16.32
N ASN A 197 5.54 6.07 15.19
CA ASN A 197 6.54 5.17 14.61
C ASN A 197 7.88 5.18 15.37
N GLU A 198 8.25 6.29 16.01
CA GLU A 198 9.46 6.40 16.83
C GLU A 198 9.30 5.83 18.26
N SER A 199 8.06 5.71 18.73
CA SER A 199 7.79 5.37 20.12
C SER A 199 8.14 3.92 20.44
N SER A 200 9.30 3.71 21.07
CA SER A 200 9.75 2.43 21.62
C SER A 200 8.85 1.98 22.79
N GLY A 201 7.68 1.42 22.48
CA GLY A 201 6.83 0.61 23.37
C GLY A 201 6.09 1.34 24.51
N ARG A 202 6.41 2.61 24.82
CA ARG A 202 5.73 3.35 25.91
C ARG A 202 4.38 3.95 25.51
N LYS A 203 4.14 4.14 24.22
CA LYS A 203 2.91 4.72 23.67
C LYS A 203 2.19 3.65 22.85
N ARG A 204 0.89 3.49 23.09
CA ARG A 204 0.05 2.43 22.50
C ARG A 204 -0.65 2.87 21.20
N TYR A 205 -0.10 3.83 20.45
CA TYR A 205 -0.73 4.25 19.19
C TYR A 205 -0.45 3.23 18.11
N LEU A 206 -1.45 2.96 17.27
CA LEU A 206 -1.32 2.18 16.04
C LEU A 206 -0.68 0.79 16.24
N CYS A 207 -0.73 0.22 17.45
CA CYS A 207 -0.14 -1.08 17.74
C CYS A 207 -0.83 -2.23 17.00
N ASN A 208 -2.05 -2.01 16.51
CA ASN A 208 -2.85 -2.98 15.75
C ASN A 208 -2.91 -2.63 14.25
N LEU A 209 -2.25 -1.55 13.81
CA LEU A 209 -2.25 -1.14 12.41
C LEU A 209 -1.48 -2.17 11.58
N ARG A 210 -2.14 -2.76 10.59
CA ARG A 210 -1.59 -3.79 9.70
C ARG A 210 -1.45 -3.30 8.27
N ASN A 211 -2.41 -2.52 7.78
CA ASN A 211 -2.49 -2.20 6.36
C ASN A 211 -2.48 -0.69 6.15
N VAL A 212 -1.64 -0.22 5.23
CA VAL A 212 -1.61 1.19 4.83
C VAL A 212 -1.70 1.30 3.32
N TYR A 213 -2.66 2.08 2.84
CA TYR A 213 -2.83 2.39 1.43
C TYR A 213 -2.57 3.88 1.18
N MET A 214 -1.66 4.18 0.24
CA MET A 214 -1.38 5.53 -0.21
C MET A 214 -2.31 5.89 -1.37
N ILE A 215 -3.11 6.94 -1.19
CA ILE A 215 -3.97 7.46 -2.27
C ILE A 215 -3.12 8.34 -3.15
N SER A 216 -3.09 7.99 -4.43
CA SER A 216 -2.46 8.76 -5.50
C SER A 216 -3.34 9.94 -5.85
N LYS A 217 -3.21 11.02 -5.09
CA LYS A 217 -3.94 12.27 -5.30
C LYS A 217 -3.10 13.44 -4.81
N THR A 218 -3.04 14.49 -5.61
CA THR A 218 -2.36 15.77 -5.36
C THR A 218 -3.37 16.92 -5.33
N ASP A 219 -2.93 18.08 -4.88
CA ASP A 219 -3.74 19.31 -4.75
C ASP A 219 -3.90 20.06 -6.08
N SER A 220 -3.47 19.45 -7.20
CA SER A 220 -3.41 20.14 -8.47
C SER A 220 -4.78 20.12 -9.16
N THR A 221 -5.38 21.29 -9.33
CA THR A 221 -6.55 21.50 -10.23
C THR A 221 -6.25 21.18 -11.71
N TRP A 222 -5.01 20.81 -12.02
CA TRP A 222 -4.51 20.38 -13.33
C TRP A 222 -4.26 18.87 -13.38
N GLU A 223 -4.74 18.12 -12.38
CA GLU A 223 -4.65 16.67 -12.39
C GLU A 223 -5.40 16.12 -13.58
N ASP A 224 -4.61 15.62 -14.51
CA ASP A 224 -5.10 14.88 -15.64
C ASP A 224 -5.07 13.41 -15.27
N GLY A 225 -6.23 12.87 -14.91
CA GLY A 225 -6.39 11.47 -14.47
C GLY A 225 -5.97 10.44 -15.52
N ARG A 226 -5.49 10.85 -16.68
CA ARG A 226 -4.90 9.97 -17.71
C ARG A 226 -3.45 9.58 -17.43
N PHE A 227 -2.75 10.35 -16.59
CA PHE A 227 -1.33 10.19 -16.34
C PHE A 227 -1.03 9.60 -14.96
N TYR A 228 0.17 9.05 -14.79
CA TYR A 228 0.68 8.68 -13.47
C TYR A 228 0.95 9.91 -12.60
N ILE A 229 0.98 9.70 -11.29
CA ILE A 229 1.20 10.77 -10.31
C ILE A 229 2.57 10.59 -9.66
N PRO A 230 3.47 11.59 -9.71
CA PRO A 230 4.73 11.56 -8.97
C PRO A 230 4.49 11.46 -7.47
N MET A 231 5.03 10.43 -6.83
CA MET A 231 4.80 10.17 -5.41
C MET A 231 6.06 9.77 -4.65
N GLU A 232 6.07 10.11 -3.36
CA GLU A 232 7.15 9.81 -2.42
C GLU A 232 6.81 8.59 -1.55
N LEU A 233 6.73 7.40 -2.15
CA LEU A 233 6.31 6.18 -1.45
C LEU A 233 7.31 5.74 -0.37
N ASN A 234 8.62 5.89 -0.58
CA ASN A 234 9.63 5.54 0.43
C ASN A 234 9.48 6.42 1.68
N THR A 235 9.30 7.72 1.49
CA THR A 235 9.06 8.68 2.57
C THR A 235 7.77 8.37 3.31
N PHE A 236 6.73 7.97 2.58
CA PHE A 236 5.47 7.52 3.15
C PHE A 236 5.64 6.25 4.00
N ILE A 237 6.34 5.23 3.50
CA ILE A 237 6.61 3.98 4.24
C ILE A 237 7.35 4.27 5.56
N LYS A 238 8.31 5.22 5.56
CA LYS A 238 9.06 5.65 6.77
C LYS A 238 8.16 6.20 7.89
N LEU A 239 6.88 6.49 7.63
CA LEU A 239 5.90 6.87 8.66
C LEU A 239 5.32 5.67 9.43
N PHE A 240 5.47 4.45 8.91
CA PHE A 240 4.84 3.24 9.45
C PHE A 240 5.80 2.06 9.63
N ASP A 241 6.99 2.11 9.02
CA ASP A 241 7.94 1.00 8.88
C ASP A 241 8.40 0.35 10.19
N LYS A 242 8.29 1.02 11.34
CA LYS A 242 8.72 0.49 12.65
C LYS A 242 7.55 0.08 13.55
N LEU A 243 6.31 0.26 13.10
CA LEU A 243 5.14 -0.16 13.85
C LEU A 243 5.16 -1.69 14.06
N PRO A 244 4.70 -2.18 15.21
CA PRO A 244 4.92 -3.57 15.61
C PRO A 244 4.10 -4.59 14.82
N SER A 245 2.91 -4.20 14.35
CA SER A 245 1.96 -5.08 13.67
C SER A 245 1.78 -4.72 12.19
N ILE A 246 2.58 -3.81 11.65
CA ILE A 246 2.46 -3.43 10.24
C ILE A 246 2.79 -4.64 9.36
N GLU A 247 1.93 -4.91 8.40
CA GLU A 247 2.01 -6.04 7.48
C GLU A 247 2.20 -5.52 6.06
N SER A 248 1.28 -4.66 5.59
CA SER A 248 1.23 -4.24 4.19
C SER A 248 1.33 -2.73 3.97
N VAL A 249 1.96 -2.37 2.85
CA VAL A 249 1.85 -1.05 2.23
C VAL A 249 1.46 -1.21 0.77
N SER A 250 0.53 -0.39 0.30
CA SER A 250 0.00 -0.46 -1.07
C SER A 250 -0.26 0.91 -1.68
N THR A 251 -0.14 1.00 -3.00
CA THR A 251 -0.46 2.19 -3.80
C THR A 251 -0.66 1.81 -5.26
N ASP A 252 -1.43 2.62 -5.98
CA ASP A 252 -1.66 2.44 -7.41
C ASP A 252 -1.37 3.73 -8.20
N VAL A 253 -1.24 3.70 -9.53
CA VAL A 253 -1.24 4.93 -10.37
C VAL A 253 -0.08 5.90 -10.05
N MET A 254 1.02 5.41 -9.47
CA MET A 254 2.18 6.25 -9.14
C MET A 254 3.26 6.22 -10.21
N GLU A 255 4.05 7.29 -10.28
CA GLU A 255 5.40 7.29 -10.86
C GLU A 255 6.41 7.79 -9.82
N GLU A 256 7.69 7.50 -10.04
CA GLU A 256 8.76 7.94 -9.15
C GLU A 256 8.87 9.47 -9.12
N ASP A 257 8.82 10.07 -7.94
CA ASP A 257 9.26 11.47 -7.81
C ASP A 257 10.79 11.51 -7.94
N GLN A 258 11.27 12.11 -9.03
CA GLN A 258 12.70 12.23 -9.38
C GLN A 258 13.56 12.88 -8.31
N ASN A 259 12.98 13.55 -7.31
CA ASN A 259 13.78 14.13 -6.25
C ASN A 259 13.54 13.49 -4.88
N GLU A 260 12.70 12.46 -4.75
CA GLU A 260 12.51 11.73 -3.49
C GLU A 260 13.84 11.29 -2.87
N ASP A 261 13.93 11.33 -1.54
CA ASP A 261 15.04 10.72 -0.82
C ASP A 261 15.00 9.20 -0.93
N THR A 262 15.88 8.65 -1.78
CA THR A 262 16.07 7.21 -1.97
C THR A 262 17.06 6.59 -0.97
N ASP A 263 17.20 7.14 0.24
CA ASP A 263 17.94 6.48 1.32
C ASP A 263 17.16 5.26 1.85
N PHE A 264 17.45 4.11 1.25
CA PHE A 264 16.94 2.81 1.68
C PHE A 264 17.91 2.13 2.65
N LYS A 265 17.44 1.87 3.86
CA LYS A 265 18.23 1.16 4.87
C LYS A 265 17.87 -0.33 4.90
N LYS A 266 18.87 -1.20 4.74
CA LYS A 266 18.68 -2.66 4.77
C LYS A 266 17.91 -3.12 6.02
N GLY A 267 16.81 -3.83 5.83
CA GLY A 267 16.07 -4.49 6.91
C GLY A 267 15.61 -3.55 8.03
N SER A 268 15.35 -2.28 7.72
CA SER A 268 14.82 -1.32 8.69
C SER A 268 13.32 -1.50 8.92
N SER A 269 12.58 -1.94 7.90
CA SER A 269 11.12 -2.00 7.86
C SER A 269 10.55 -3.33 8.35
N ASN A 270 9.49 -3.26 9.15
CA ASN A 270 8.65 -4.38 9.56
C ASN A 270 7.60 -4.76 8.51
N VAL A 271 7.39 -3.92 7.49
CA VAL A 271 6.49 -4.21 6.36
C VAL A 271 6.98 -5.49 5.67
N ASN A 272 6.04 -6.40 5.42
CA ASN A 272 6.31 -7.69 4.79
C ASN A 272 5.47 -7.95 3.54
N MET A 273 4.50 -7.08 3.21
CA MET A 273 3.74 -7.13 1.97
C MET A 273 3.83 -5.78 1.27
N ILE A 274 4.23 -5.78 0.00
CA ILE A 274 4.32 -4.58 -0.82
C ILE A 274 3.50 -4.79 -2.09
N SER A 275 2.60 -3.85 -2.38
CA SER A 275 1.82 -3.82 -3.61
C SER A 275 1.95 -2.45 -4.29
N VAL A 276 2.47 -2.43 -5.50
CA VAL A 276 2.56 -1.22 -6.33
C VAL A 276 1.91 -1.55 -7.67
N CYS A 277 0.62 -1.28 -7.84
CA CYS A 277 -0.11 -1.71 -9.03
C CYS A 277 -0.34 -0.53 -9.99
N HIS A 278 -0.56 -0.84 -11.27
CA HIS A 278 -0.83 0.15 -12.31
C HIS A 278 0.06 1.38 -12.22
N SER A 279 1.37 1.17 -12.07
CA SER A 279 2.34 2.22 -11.72
C SER A 279 3.57 2.16 -12.63
N SER A 280 4.29 3.27 -12.72
CA SER A 280 5.47 3.44 -13.56
C SER A 280 6.71 3.63 -12.68
N VAL A 281 7.32 2.52 -12.25
CA VAL A 281 8.42 2.52 -11.27
C VAL A 281 9.58 1.64 -11.77
N SER A 282 10.81 2.14 -11.65
CA SER A 282 12.05 1.48 -12.01
C SER A 282 12.37 0.29 -11.11
N SER A 283 13.14 -0.66 -11.64
CA SER A 283 13.59 -1.80 -10.85
C SER A 283 14.50 -1.40 -9.68
N THR A 284 15.23 -0.29 -9.78
CA THR A 284 16.12 0.19 -8.72
C THR A 284 15.33 0.66 -7.51
N TYR A 285 14.23 1.37 -7.72
CA TYR A 285 13.35 1.79 -6.65
C TYR A 285 12.64 0.59 -5.99
N LEU A 286 12.08 -0.32 -6.78
CA LEU A 286 11.46 -1.55 -6.29
C LEU A 286 12.46 -2.42 -5.51
N ALA A 287 13.70 -2.52 -5.99
CA ALA A 287 14.80 -3.18 -5.28
C ALA A 287 15.07 -2.52 -3.92
N GLY A 288 15.06 -1.20 -3.84
CA GLY A 288 15.19 -0.45 -2.60
C GLY A 288 14.08 -0.71 -1.60
N LEU A 289 12.83 -0.74 -2.06
CA LEU A 289 11.67 -1.10 -1.24
C LEU A 289 11.83 -2.50 -0.64
N MET A 290 12.10 -3.51 -1.49
CA MET A 290 12.33 -4.89 -1.03
C MET A 290 13.53 -5.00 -0.08
N TRP A 291 14.61 -4.25 -0.34
CA TRP A 291 15.81 -4.23 0.50
C TRP A 291 15.56 -3.67 1.89
N SER A 292 14.61 -2.76 2.03
CA SER A 292 14.24 -2.16 3.32
C SER A 292 13.52 -3.13 4.26
N CYS A 293 12.84 -4.14 3.74
CA CYS A 293 12.08 -5.12 4.52
C CYS A 293 12.99 -6.06 5.32
N LYS A 294 12.57 -6.44 6.52
CA LYS A 294 13.24 -7.47 7.34
C LYS A 294 12.99 -8.89 6.83
N ALA A 295 11.77 -9.15 6.38
CA ALA A 295 11.31 -10.44 5.91
C ALA A 295 10.12 -10.22 4.97
N LEU A 296 10.38 -10.09 3.67
CA LEU A 296 9.33 -9.90 2.68
C LEU A 296 8.59 -11.22 2.45
N LYS A 297 7.26 -11.18 2.50
CA LYS A 297 6.35 -12.31 2.27
C LYS A 297 5.60 -12.18 0.95
N GLU A 298 5.25 -10.97 0.57
CA GLU A 298 4.45 -10.72 -0.62
C GLU A 298 4.97 -9.52 -1.37
N PHE A 299 5.16 -9.71 -2.68
CA PHE A 299 5.55 -8.65 -3.58
C PHE A 299 4.65 -8.67 -4.81
N ARG A 300 3.93 -7.57 -5.02
CA ARG A 300 3.10 -7.35 -6.20
C ARG A 300 3.54 -6.08 -6.92
N TYR A 301 3.78 -6.20 -8.23
CA TYR A 301 4.05 -5.07 -9.10
C TYR A 301 3.34 -5.25 -10.43
N TYR A 302 2.50 -4.28 -10.78
CA TYR A 302 1.84 -4.23 -12.09
C TYR A 302 2.17 -2.90 -12.75
N ILE A 303 2.67 -2.98 -13.98
CA ILE A 303 2.88 -1.80 -14.79
C ILE A 303 1.58 -1.36 -15.46
N GLY A 304 1.57 -0.16 -16.05
CA GLY A 304 0.54 0.19 -17.02
C GLY A 304 -0.75 0.77 -16.44
N GLY A 305 -1.73 0.95 -17.32
CA GLY A 305 -3.04 1.53 -16.98
C GLY A 305 -3.10 3.07 -17.02
N ARG A 306 -1.97 3.75 -17.24
CA ARG A 306 -1.90 5.21 -17.49
C ARG A 306 -0.80 5.53 -18.51
N SER A 307 -0.74 6.79 -18.91
CA SER A 307 0.36 7.38 -19.68
C SER A 307 1.40 8.05 -18.77
N THR A 308 2.66 8.12 -19.20
CA THR A 308 3.68 9.00 -18.60
C THR A 308 3.57 10.41 -19.17
N HIS A 309 3.97 11.42 -18.39
CA HIS A 309 3.88 12.83 -18.82
C HIS A 309 4.90 13.20 -19.89
N ASP A 310 6.04 12.52 -19.91
CA ASP A 310 7.17 12.78 -20.82
C ASP A 310 7.24 11.78 -21.98
N GLY A 311 6.33 10.81 -22.03
CA GLY A 311 6.39 9.68 -22.97
C GLY A 311 7.54 8.71 -22.71
N GLY A 312 8.18 8.80 -21.53
CA GLY A 312 9.22 7.90 -21.09
C GLY A 312 8.66 6.60 -20.49
N HIS A 313 9.54 5.62 -20.29
CA HIS A 313 9.24 4.37 -19.60
C HIS A 313 10.28 4.14 -18.49
N PRO A 314 9.92 3.49 -17.37
CA PRO A 314 10.83 3.22 -16.29
C PRO A 314 11.86 2.18 -16.72
N THR A 315 13.10 2.33 -16.26
CA THR A 315 14.13 1.32 -16.49
C THR A 315 13.82 0.07 -15.66
N LEU A 316 13.40 -1.00 -16.33
CA LEU A 316 13.13 -2.29 -15.70
C LEU A 316 14.25 -3.29 -15.99
N ASN A 317 14.94 -3.70 -14.93
CA ASN A 317 15.94 -4.75 -14.96
C ASN A 317 15.44 -5.99 -14.21
N ALA A 318 15.13 -7.06 -14.95
CA ALA A 318 14.67 -8.33 -14.38
C ALA A 318 15.69 -8.95 -13.41
N LYS A 319 16.97 -8.86 -13.72
CA LYS A 319 18.07 -9.35 -12.88
C LYS A 319 18.12 -8.62 -11.54
N ALA A 320 17.93 -7.30 -11.53
CA ALA A 320 17.88 -6.50 -10.30
C ALA A 320 16.69 -6.91 -9.42
N LEU A 321 15.50 -7.08 -10.00
CA LEU A 321 14.30 -7.52 -9.28
C LEU A 321 14.50 -8.89 -8.66
N ILE A 322 14.94 -9.88 -9.45
CA ILE A 322 15.15 -11.24 -8.97
C ILE A 322 16.22 -11.28 -7.87
N LYS A 323 17.37 -10.62 -8.07
CA LYS A 323 18.43 -10.57 -7.04
C LYS A 323 17.95 -9.91 -5.75
N SER A 324 17.03 -8.94 -5.83
CA SER A 324 16.39 -8.34 -4.65
C SER A 324 15.50 -9.35 -3.93
N MET A 325 14.65 -10.08 -4.67
CA MET A 325 13.80 -11.13 -4.13
C MET A 325 14.61 -12.29 -3.51
N CYS A 326 15.76 -12.65 -4.09
CA CYS A 326 16.66 -13.68 -3.54
C CYS A 326 17.15 -13.36 -2.12
N GLY A 327 17.13 -12.08 -1.70
CA GLY A 327 17.39 -11.69 -0.31
C GLY A 327 16.34 -12.21 0.69
N HIS A 328 15.17 -12.62 0.20
CA HIS A 328 13.99 -13.04 0.97
C HIS A 328 13.48 -14.43 0.56
N LYS A 329 14.32 -15.26 -0.06
CA LYS A 329 13.96 -16.60 -0.56
C LYS A 329 13.32 -17.56 0.46
N GLU A 330 13.62 -17.35 1.75
CA GLU A 330 13.06 -18.16 2.84
C GLU A 330 11.66 -17.69 3.25
N THR A 331 11.28 -16.46 2.95
CA THR A 331 10.09 -15.80 3.51
C THR A 331 9.03 -15.46 2.47
N ILE A 332 9.39 -15.24 1.21
CA ILE A 332 8.43 -14.90 0.16
C ILE A 332 7.47 -16.07 -0.08
N GLU A 333 6.18 -15.76 0.03
CA GLU A 333 5.04 -16.65 -0.19
C GLU A 333 4.32 -16.32 -1.50
N ILE A 334 4.31 -15.05 -1.93
CA ILE A 334 3.61 -14.59 -3.13
C ILE A 334 4.52 -13.65 -3.95
N ILE A 335 4.66 -13.96 -5.23
CA ILE A 335 5.27 -13.08 -6.24
C ILE A 335 4.25 -12.89 -7.35
N ASP A 336 3.86 -11.64 -7.58
CA ASP A 336 3.02 -11.27 -8.72
C ASP A 336 3.63 -10.08 -9.46
N ILE A 337 4.24 -10.32 -10.62
CA ILE A 337 4.85 -9.27 -11.43
C ILE A 337 4.27 -9.31 -12.83
N ASP A 338 3.65 -8.21 -13.23
CA ASP A 338 3.17 -7.97 -14.59
C ASP A 338 3.80 -6.69 -15.14
N ALA A 339 5.03 -6.84 -15.64
CA ALA A 339 5.82 -5.75 -16.22
C ALA A 339 6.68 -6.20 -17.41
N GLU A 340 6.58 -7.46 -17.83
CA GLU A 340 7.46 -8.07 -18.83
C GLU A 340 7.42 -7.37 -20.18
N ASN A 341 6.24 -6.88 -20.59
CA ASN A 341 6.06 -6.18 -21.86
C ASN A 341 6.95 -4.94 -21.98
N ASP A 342 7.37 -4.36 -20.85
CA ASP A 342 8.26 -3.19 -20.78
C ASP A 342 9.72 -3.56 -20.48
N ILE A 343 10.04 -4.85 -20.38
CA ILE A 343 11.41 -5.36 -20.25
C ILE A 343 11.90 -5.78 -21.65
N TYR A 344 12.11 -4.80 -22.53
CA TYR A 344 12.53 -5.01 -23.92
C TYR A 344 13.80 -5.87 -24.08
N VAL A 345 14.65 -5.93 -23.05
CA VAL A 345 15.85 -6.77 -23.04
C VAL A 345 15.50 -8.25 -23.17
N LEU A 346 14.38 -8.70 -22.59
CA LEU A 346 13.95 -10.11 -22.65
C LEU A 346 13.45 -10.51 -24.05
N GLU A 347 13.14 -9.56 -24.93
CA GLU A 347 12.77 -9.84 -26.33
C GLU A 347 13.97 -10.25 -27.20
N ARG A 348 15.20 -10.16 -26.68
CA ARG A 348 16.41 -10.52 -27.42
C ARG A 348 16.62 -12.05 -27.41
N ASN A 349 17.18 -12.57 -28.49
CA ASN A 349 17.40 -14.02 -28.65
C ASN A 349 18.76 -14.49 -28.11
N ASP A 350 19.70 -13.57 -27.82
CA ASP A 350 21.04 -13.90 -27.36
C ASP A 350 21.15 -13.70 -25.84
N ALA A 351 21.40 -14.80 -25.12
CA ALA A 351 21.57 -14.78 -23.68
C ALA A 351 22.76 -13.91 -23.23
N GLU A 352 23.88 -13.91 -23.97
CA GLU A 352 25.06 -13.07 -23.67
C GLU A 352 24.72 -11.59 -23.76
N GLU A 353 23.89 -11.24 -24.74
CA GLU A 353 23.40 -9.90 -24.92
C GLU A 353 22.45 -9.49 -23.78
N ILE A 354 21.49 -10.34 -23.41
CA ILE A 354 20.58 -10.10 -22.27
C ILE A 354 21.38 -9.80 -21.00
N GLU A 355 22.34 -10.65 -20.66
CA GLU A 355 23.13 -10.48 -19.44
C GLU A 355 23.98 -9.22 -19.47
N ARG A 356 24.60 -8.90 -20.60
CA ARG A 356 25.37 -7.67 -20.77
C ARG A 356 24.49 -6.44 -20.55
N GLU A 357 23.30 -6.41 -21.13
CA GLU A 357 22.34 -5.31 -20.97
C GLU A 357 21.88 -5.15 -19.51
N PHE A 358 21.50 -6.25 -18.85
CA PHE A 358 21.16 -6.22 -17.43
C PHE A 358 22.34 -5.90 -16.51
N ASN A 359 23.57 -6.08 -16.95
CA ASN A 359 24.74 -5.60 -16.23
C ASN A 359 25.05 -4.12 -16.52
N ASN A 360 24.48 -3.51 -17.56
CA ASN A 360 24.77 -2.12 -17.94
C ASN A 360 23.68 -1.13 -17.48
N TYR A 361 22.41 -1.54 -17.48
CA TYR A 361 21.27 -0.65 -17.19
C TYR A 361 20.49 -1.15 -15.98
N GLY A 362 20.10 -0.27 -15.04
CA GLY A 362 19.44 -0.65 -13.80
C GLY A 362 20.31 -1.52 -12.88
N SER A 363 21.63 -1.37 -12.99
CA SER A 363 22.63 -2.21 -12.34
C SER A 363 23.58 -1.36 -11.47
N PRO A 364 24.35 -1.99 -10.56
CA PRO A 364 25.38 -1.28 -9.79
C PRO A 364 26.59 -0.80 -10.62
N TYR A 365 26.62 -1.10 -11.92
CA TYR A 365 27.67 -0.72 -12.86
C TYR A 365 27.21 0.36 -13.85
N GLU A 366 25.94 0.76 -13.80
CA GLU A 366 25.42 1.85 -14.61
C GLU A 366 26.13 3.17 -14.25
N ASP A 367 26.53 3.93 -15.27
CA ASP A 367 27.18 5.22 -15.09
C ASP A 367 26.18 6.26 -14.59
N GLY A 368 26.57 7.06 -13.59
CA GLY A 368 25.73 8.15 -13.07
C GLY A 368 24.75 7.77 -11.96
N VAL A 369 24.77 6.51 -11.50
CA VAL A 369 24.04 6.09 -10.30
C VAL A 369 24.64 6.76 -9.06
N ASP A 370 23.78 7.28 -8.18
CA ASP A 370 24.18 7.86 -6.90
C ASP A 370 24.99 6.87 -6.04
N ASP A 371 25.95 7.37 -5.26
CA ASP A 371 26.88 6.56 -4.48
C ASP A 371 26.16 5.62 -3.48
N ASP A 372 25.07 6.08 -2.85
CA ASP A 372 24.35 5.29 -1.86
C ASP A 372 23.44 4.25 -2.53
N GLN A 373 22.76 4.63 -3.62
CA GLN A 373 22.04 3.67 -4.47
C GLN A 373 22.99 2.60 -5.02
N CYS A 374 24.19 2.99 -5.47
CA CYS A 374 25.20 2.07 -5.98
C CYS A 374 25.66 1.08 -4.89
N LYS A 375 25.90 1.54 -3.65
CA LYS A 375 26.24 0.64 -2.52
C LYS A 375 25.13 -0.35 -2.21
N MET A 376 23.87 0.11 -2.23
CA MET A 376 22.71 -0.76 -2.06
C MET A 376 22.67 -1.83 -3.16
N LEU A 377 22.68 -1.41 -4.42
CA LEU A 377 22.62 -2.31 -5.58
C LEU A 377 23.79 -3.29 -5.56
N ARG A 378 25.02 -2.88 -5.24
CA ARG A 378 26.18 -3.79 -5.10
C ARG A 378 25.98 -4.85 -4.03
N SER A 379 25.24 -4.52 -2.97
CA SER A 379 24.93 -5.47 -1.90
C SER A 379 23.85 -6.46 -2.34
N ILE A 380 22.83 -5.98 -3.05
CA ILE A 380 21.80 -6.81 -3.70
C ILE A 380 22.44 -7.72 -4.76
N TRP A 381 23.41 -7.21 -5.53
CA TRP A 381 23.99 -7.93 -6.67
C TRP A 381 24.71 -9.22 -6.29
N LYS A 382 25.16 -9.30 -5.04
CA LYS A 382 25.80 -10.49 -4.44
C LYS A 382 24.81 -11.62 -4.19
N ASN A 383 23.51 -11.34 -4.14
CA ASN A 383 22.50 -12.37 -4.00
C ASN A 383 22.47 -13.22 -5.28
N SER A 384 22.25 -14.51 -5.09
CA SER A 384 22.15 -15.53 -6.13
C SER A 384 21.06 -16.51 -5.75
N GLY A 385 20.46 -17.13 -6.75
CA GLY A 385 19.34 -18.03 -6.57
C GLY A 385 18.55 -18.19 -7.86
N SER A 386 18.00 -19.38 -7.98
CA SER A 386 17.00 -19.77 -8.96
C SER A 386 15.61 -19.73 -8.33
N LEU A 387 14.58 -19.92 -9.14
CA LEU A 387 13.22 -20.07 -8.64
C LEU A 387 13.09 -21.20 -7.61
N SER A 388 13.83 -22.30 -7.78
CA SER A 388 13.76 -23.48 -6.87
C SER A 388 14.27 -23.20 -5.45
N ASP A 389 15.01 -22.11 -5.24
CA ASP A 389 15.55 -21.73 -3.94
C ASP A 389 14.51 -21.09 -3.01
N PHE A 390 13.30 -20.77 -3.52
CA PHE A 390 12.24 -20.09 -2.77
C PHE A 390 11.40 -21.08 -1.98
N LYS A 391 11.78 -21.31 -0.72
CA LYS A 391 11.22 -22.41 0.09
C LYS A 391 9.78 -22.19 0.55
N SER A 392 9.31 -20.94 0.60
CA SER A 392 7.98 -20.59 1.10
C SER A 392 7.00 -20.18 -0.01
N LEU A 393 7.44 -20.16 -1.27
CA LEU A 393 6.66 -19.63 -2.39
C LEU A 393 5.46 -20.52 -2.70
N LYS A 394 4.25 -19.97 -2.56
CA LYS A 394 2.98 -20.65 -2.82
C LYS A 394 2.30 -20.16 -4.08
N SER A 395 2.46 -18.88 -4.43
CA SER A 395 1.81 -18.26 -5.58
C SER A 395 2.84 -17.51 -6.41
N LEU A 396 2.87 -17.81 -7.71
CA LEU A 396 3.74 -17.16 -8.68
C LEU A 396 2.93 -16.73 -9.90
N SER A 397 2.97 -15.44 -10.22
CA SER A 397 2.42 -14.92 -11.46
C SER A 397 3.47 -14.06 -12.16
N LEU A 398 3.90 -14.46 -13.36
CA LEU A 398 4.95 -13.80 -14.13
C LEU A 398 4.64 -13.84 -15.62
N GLY A 399 5.28 -12.97 -16.39
CA GLY A 399 5.36 -13.15 -17.83
C GLY A 399 6.22 -14.36 -18.22
N VAL A 400 6.00 -14.90 -19.42
CA VAL A 400 6.63 -16.14 -19.89
C VAL A 400 8.15 -16.03 -19.97
N LYS A 401 8.70 -14.90 -20.42
CA LYS A 401 10.15 -14.72 -20.59
C LYS A 401 10.85 -14.47 -19.27
N LEU A 402 10.22 -13.71 -18.37
CA LEU A 402 10.67 -13.44 -17.01
C LEU A 402 10.66 -14.71 -16.18
N LEU A 403 9.62 -15.55 -16.32
CA LEU A 403 9.58 -16.88 -15.71
C LEU A 403 10.74 -17.75 -16.18
N SER A 404 10.96 -17.82 -17.49
CA SER A 404 12.08 -18.57 -18.09
C SER A 404 13.44 -18.04 -17.63
N TYR A 405 13.60 -16.72 -17.53
CA TYR A 405 14.82 -16.08 -17.04
C TYR A 405 15.06 -16.35 -15.55
N PHE A 406 14.01 -16.32 -14.72
CA PHE A 406 14.12 -16.58 -13.29
C PHE A 406 14.42 -18.06 -12.98
N ALA A 407 13.88 -18.98 -13.77
CA ALA A 407 14.23 -20.39 -13.68
C ALA A 407 15.73 -20.64 -13.92
N LYS A 408 16.38 -19.79 -14.72
CA LYS A 408 17.77 -19.92 -15.20
C LYS A 408 18.87 -19.52 -14.20
N ASP A 409 18.58 -19.17 -12.93
CA ASP A 409 19.55 -18.65 -11.95
C ASP A 409 20.29 -17.39 -12.42
N VAL A 410 20.00 -16.26 -11.77
CA VAL A 410 20.53 -14.92 -12.09
C VAL A 410 22.01 -14.72 -11.72
N SER A 411 22.72 -15.78 -11.31
CA SER A 411 24.15 -15.78 -11.01
C SER A 411 25.03 -16.36 -12.13
N TRP A 412 24.45 -16.74 -13.26
CA TRP A 412 25.17 -17.33 -14.38
C TRP A 412 26.33 -16.47 -14.90
N SER A 413 27.52 -17.09 -14.94
CA SER A 413 28.67 -16.64 -15.72
C SER A 413 28.48 -17.01 -17.19
N SER A 414 29.06 -16.22 -18.11
CA SER A 414 29.07 -16.47 -19.57
C SER A 414 29.37 -17.91 -19.96
N ASP A 415 30.23 -18.59 -19.20
CA ASP A 415 30.67 -19.97 -19.47
C ASP A 415 29.56 -21.05 -19.32
N LYS A 416 28.40 -20.73 -18.74
CA LYS A 416 27.28 -21.66 -18.49
C LYS A 416 26.02 -21.41 -19.34
N MET A 417 26.07 -20.44 -20.26
CA MET A 417 24.90 -20.00 -21.04
C MET A 417 24.31 -21.03 -22.01
N THR A 418 24.98 -22.16 -22.21
CA THR A 418 24.57 -23.20 -23.17
C THR A 418 23.71 -24.30 -22.55
N GLU A 419 23.52 -24.32 -21.22
CA GLU A 419 22.70 -25.32 -20.56
C GLU A 419 21.21 -24.99 -20.67
N ARG A 420 20.46 -25.86 -21.32
CA ARG A 420 19.02 -25.73 -21.50
C ARG A 420 18.31 -26.00 -20.16
N VAL A 421 17.75 -24.95 -19.56
CA VAL A 421 16.95 -25.06 -18.34
C VAL A 421 15.49 -25.37 -18.70
N ILE A 422 14.89 -26.29 -17.96
CA ILE A 422 13.48 -26.66 -18.08
C ILE A 422 12.74 -26.06 -16.90
N VAL A 423 11.82 -25.12 -17.16
CA VAL A 423 11.09 -24.37 -16.12
C VAL A 423 10.41 -25.31 -15.11
N ALA A 424 9.80 -26.40 -15.60
CA ALA A 424 9.12 -27.39 -14.76
C ALA A 424 10.03 -28.01 -13.68
N ASN A 425 11.33 -28.16 -13.96
CA ASN A 425 12.30 -28.73 -13.01
C ASN A 425 12.82 -27.70 -11.99
N CYS A 426 12.50 -26.42 -12.18
CA CYS A 426 12.96 -25.31 -11.35
C CYS A 426 11.86 -24.76 -10.43
N LEU A 427 10.65 -25.32 -10.47
CA LEU A 427 9.57 -24.89 -9.58
C LEU A 427 9.84 -25.35 -8.14
N PRO A 428 9.57 -24.51 -7.12
CA PRO A 428 9.61 -24.93 -5.73
C PRO A 428 8.59 -26.01 -5.44
N ASP A 429 8.94 -26.94 -4.56
CA ASP A 429 8.02 -27.97 -4.09
C ASP A 429 6.82 -27.39 -3.33
N THR A 430 6.90 -26.15 -2.83
CA THR A 430 5.82 -25.49 -2.09
C THR A 430 4.85 -24.70 -2.98
N LEU A 431 5.10 -24.62 -4.29
CA LEU A 431 4.30 -23.83 -5.21
C LEU A 431 2.94 -24.49 -5.45
N GLU A 432 1.87 -23.74 -5.15
CA GLU A 432 0.48 -24.20 -5.28
C GLU A 432 -0.25 -23.55 -6.47
N TYR A 433 0.14 -22.33 -6.86
CA TYR A 433 -0.46 -21.57 -7.95
C TYR A 433 0.61 -21.01 -8.88
N LEU A 434 0.42 -21.20 -10.19
CA LEU A 434 1.25 -20.61 -11.24
C LEU A 434 0.38 -19.94 -12.32
N CYS A 435 0.64 -18.67 -12.60
CA CYS A 435 0.04 -17.93 -13.70
C CYS A 435 1.13 -17.43 -14.66
N VAL A 436 0.99 -17.77 -15.94
CA VAL A 436 1.90 -17.34 -17.01
C VAL A 436 1.20 -16.27 -17.85
N ARG A 437 1.75 -15.06 -17.90
CA ARG A 437 1.22 -13.95 -18.71
C ARG A 437 1.94 -13.83 -20.03
N GLY A 438 1.23 -13.39 -21.06
CA GLY A 438 1.77 -13.09 -22.39
C GLY A 438 2.11 -14.28 -23.28
N TYR A 439 1.93 -15.52 -22.80
CA TYR A 439 2.19 -16.70 -23.60
C TYR A 439 1.11 -16.88 -24.68
N GLU A 440 1.56 -16.94 -25.94
CA GLU A 440 0.70 -17.18 -27.10
C GLU A 440 1.22 -18.40 -27.87
N LYS A 441 0.43 -19.48 -27.85
CA LYS A 441 0.81 -20.76 -28.45
C LYS A 441 1.09 -20.63 -29.96
N GLY A 442 2.23 -21.16 -30.41
CA GLY A 442 2.65 -21.16 -31.80
C GLY A 442 3.41 -19.90 -32.23
N LYS A 443 3.57 -18.91 -31.34
CA LYS A 443 4.32 -17.68 -31.61
C LYS A 443 5.83 -17.87 -31.47
N ASP A 444 6.25 -18.57 -30.42
CA ASP A 444 7.65 -18.88 -30.15
C ASP A 444 7.80 -20.38 -29.86
N ALA A 445 8.71 -21.05 -30.59
CA ALA A 445 8.88 -22.49 -30.52
C ALA A 445 9.60 -22.94 -29.23
N GLU A 446 10.46 -22.10 -28.66
CA GLU A 446 11.15 -22.40 -27.39
C GLU A 446 10.18 -22.27 -26.22
N ASP A 447 9.39 -21.19 -26.18
CA ASP A 447 8.34 -21.00 -25.18
C ASP A 447 7.29 -22.11 -25.27
N ASP A 448 6.85 -22.49 -26.48
CA ASP A 448 5.94 -23.61 -26.69
C ASP A 448 6.49 -24.92 -26.11
N GLU A 449 7.77 -25.22 -26.33
CA GLU A 449 8.37 -26.43 -25.78
C GLU A 449 8.39 -26.40 -24.25
N GLN A 450 8.79 -25.27 -23.65
CA GLN A 450 8.81 -25.09 -22.20
C GLN A 450 7.40 -25.22 -21.59
N MET A 451 6.41 -24.54 -22.16
CA MET A 451 5.04 -24.55 -21.67
C MET A 451 4.37 -25.91 -21.85
N ASN A 452 4.68 -26.65 -22.93
CA ASN A 452 4.20 -28.01 -23.12
C ASN A 452 4.78 -28.97 -22.06
N VAL A 453 6.07 -28.85 -21.74
CA VAL A 453 6.71 -29.64 -20.68
C VAL A 453 6.10 -29.31 -19.31
N LEU A 454 5.91 -28.02 -19.02
CA LEU A 454 5.26 -27.55 -17.79
C LEU A 454 3.83 -28.09 -17.64
N MET A 455 3.04 -28.01 -18.71
CA MET A 455 1.67 -28.55 -18.74
C MET A 455 1.64 -30.08 -18.55
N ALA A 456 2.58 -30.80 -19.15
CA ALA A 456 2.71 -32.25 -18.97
C ALA A 456 3.11 -32.60 -17.52
N PHE A 457 4.02 -31.84 -16.92
CA PHE A 457 4.42 -31.99 -15.52
C PHE A 457 3.24 -31.77 -14.57
N TYR A 458 2.46 -30.71 -14.78
CA TYR A 458 1.22 -30.46 -14.03
C TYR A 458 0.20 -31.62 -14.16
N LYS A 459 -0.12 -32.03 -15.40
CA LYS A 459 -1.09 -33.11 -15.67
C LYS A 459 -0.64 -34.48 -15.16
N SER A 460 0.66 -34.69 -14.94
CA SER A 460 1.18 -35.93 -14.38
C SER A 460 0.89 -36.11 -12.89
N GLY A 461 0.53 -35.03 -12.18
CA GLY A 461 0.33 -35.05 -10.72
C GLY A 461 1.63 -35.14 -9.91
N GLN A 462 2.79 -34.95 -10.56
CA GLN A 462 4.10 -34.93 -9.89
C GLN A 462 4.40 -33.58 -9.22
N SER A 463 3.69 -32.51 -9.60
CA SER A 463 3.79 -31.19 -8.98
C SER A 463 2.82 -31.03 -7.80
N HIS A 464 3.16 -30.16 -6.84
CA HIS A 464 2.22 -29.69 -5.80
C HIS A 464 1.28 -28.56 -6.27
N LEU A 465 1.42 -28.13 -7.53
CA LEU A 465 0.54 -27.15 -8.17
C LEU A 465 -0.91 -27.63 -8.14
N LYS A 466 -1.78 -26.80 -7.55
CA LYS A 466 -3.23 -26.96 -7.55
C LYS A 466 -3.83 -26.31 -8.79
N GLU A 467 -3.29 -25.16 -9.18
CA GLU A 467 -3.80 -24.34 -10.28
C GLU A 467 -2.67 -23.84 -11.19
N LEU A 468 -2.93 -23.92 -12.50
CA LEU A 468 -2.04 -23.46 -13.56
C LEU A 468 -2.86 -22.67 -14.58
N ARG A 469 -2.51 -21.41 -14.80
CA ARG A 469 -3.21 -20.48 -15.69
C ARG A 469 -2.28 -19.89 -16.75
N GLY A 470 -2.86 -19.49 -17.87
CA GLY A 470 -2.17 -18.74 -18.91
C GLY A 470 -1.39 -19.57 -19.95
N ILE A 471 -1.62 -20.90 -19.97
CA ILE A 471 -1.04 -21.80 -20.99
C ILE A 471 -2.10 -22.25 -22.00
N GLU A 472 -3.31 -22.58 -21.54
CA GLU A 472 -4.42 -22.97 -22.42
C GLU A 472 -5.18 -21.74 -22.93
N GLU A 473 -5.16 -20.65 -22.14
CA GLU A 473 -5.73 -19.35 -22.41
C GLU A 473 -4.65 -18.26 -22.45
N LEU A 474 -4.80 -17.28 -23.34
CA LEU A 474 -3.94 -16.09 -23.34
C LEU A 474 -4.39 -15.16 -22.22
N ILE A 475 -3.48 -14.87 -21.29
CA ILE A 475 -3.60 -13.76 -20.33
C ILE A 475 -2.69 -12.64 -20.84
N PRO A 476 -3.23 -11.50 -21.31
CA PRO A 476 -2.40 -10.41 -21.83
C PRO A 476 -1.54 -9.79 -20.73
N HIS A 477 -0.42 -9.19 -21.11
CA HIS A 477 0.37 -8.35 -20.22
C HIS A 477 -0.38 -7.05 -19.91
N ALA A 478 -0.11 -6.49 -18.74
CA ALA A 478 -0.37 -5.08 -18.50
C ALA A 478 0.54 -4.21 -19.40
N SER A 479 0.00 -3.06 -19.84
CA SER A 479 0.71 -2.14 -20.72
C SER A 479 0.37 -0.68 -20.41
N TYR A 480 1.25 0.20 -20.82
CA TYR A 480 1.00 1.63 -20.87
C TYR A 480 -0.14 1.98 -21.83
N VAL A 481 -0.69 3.17 -21.62
CA VAL A 481 -1.61 3.79 -22.58
C VAL A 481 -0.82 4.88 -23.31
N ASP A 482 -0.29 4.56 -24.50
CA ASP A 482 0.57 5.46 -25.27
C ASP A 482 -0.16 6.72 -25.74
N ASN A 483 -1.44 6.58 -26.13
CA ASN A 483 -2.27 7.70 -26.57
C ASN A 483 -3.54 7.80 -25.71
N PRO A 484 -3.47 8.38 -24.51
CA PRO A 484 -4.61 8.40 -23.60
C PRO A 484 -5.77 9.30 -24.09
N ASP A 485 -5.56 10.13 -25.11
CA ASP A 485 -6.63 10.88 -25.80
C ASP A 485 -7.51 9.97 -26.67
N GLU A 486 -6.91 9.01 -27.39
CA GLU A 486 -7.61 8.10 -28.30
C GLU A 486 -8.00 6.78 -27.61
N ASP A 487 -7.18 6.33 -26.68
CA ASP A 487 -7.29 5.03 -26.01
C ASP A 487 -7.77 5.15 -24.56
N GLY A 488 -8.64 6.11 -24.27
CA GLY A 488 -9.17 6.34 -22.92
C GLY A 488 -9.88 5.13 -22.30
N HIS A 489 -10.31 4.15 -23.11
CA HIS A 489 -10.91 2.89 -22.66
C HIS A 489 -9.89 1.88 -22.09
N LEU A 490 -8.60 2.08 -22.33
CA LEU A 490 -7.50 1.29 -21.76
C LEU A 490 -7.00 1.87 -20.43
N LEU A 491 -7.42 3.09 -20.09
CA LEU A 491 -7.05 3.72 -18.82
C LEU A 491 -7.67 2.94 -17.66
N TRP A 492 -6.83 2.61 -16.69
CA TRP A 492 -7.28 2.04 -15.43
C TRP A 492 -8.23 3.03 -14.75
N PRO A 493 -9.45 2.65 -14.34
CA PRO A 493 -10.37 3.60 -13.71
C PRO A 493 -9.78 4.08 -12.38
N PHE A 494 -9.98 5.37 -12.05
CA PHE A 494 -9.59 5.90 -10.75
C PHE A 494 -10.54 5.43 -9.62
N ASP A 495 -11.71 4.85 -9.96
CA ASP A 495 -12.66 4.28 -8.99
C ASP A 495 -13.47 3.10 -9.57
N LYS A 496 -13.26 1.92 -9.01
CA LYS A 496 -14.31 1.22 -8.26
C LYS A 496 -13.63 0.71 -6.99
N GLU A 497 -13.95 1.38 -5.88
CA GLU A 497 -13.53 0.99 -4.55
C GLU A 497 -13.76 -0.51 -4.37
N SER A 498 -12.76 -1.22 -3.84
CA SER A 498 -12.96 -2.57 -3.31
C SER A 498 -13.79 -2.46 -2.03
N ASP A 499 -15.07 -2.17 -2.18
CA ASP A 499 -16.11 -2.38 -1.17
C ASP A 499 -16.57 -3.86 -1.21
N THR A 500 -15.63 -4.79 -1.37
CA THR A 500 -15.86 -6.22 -1.17
C THR A 500 -15.18 -6.55 0.15
N GLU A 501 -15.91 -6.49 1.26
CA GLU A 501 -16.25 -7.74 1.97
C GLU A 501 -17.47 -7.64 2.93
N ASP A 502 -18.24 -6.54 2.95
CA ASP A 502 -19.31 -6.38 3.97
C ASP A 502 -20.73 -6.06 3.43
N GLU A 503 -20.95 -5.95 2.11
CA GLU A 503 -22.29 -5.62 1.56
C GLU A 503 -23.16 -6.83 1.17
N GLU A 504 -22.63 -8.06 1.11
CA GLU A 504 -23.40 -9.23 0.66
C GLU A 504 -24.47 -9.73 1.67
N ASP A 505 -24.50 -9.25 2.92
CA ASP A 505 -25.42 -9.75 3.95
C ASP A 505 -26.66 -8.85 4.20
N SER A 506 -26.94 -7.86 3.35
CA SER A 506 -28.08 -6.95 3.55
C SER A 506 -29.33 -7.23 2.71
N GLU A 507 -29.29 -8.19 1.77
CA GLU A 507 -30.45 -8.52 0.92
C GLU A 507 -31.30 -9.71 1.41
N GLU A 508 -30.94 -10.41 2.50
CA GLU A 508 -31.71 -11.58 2.98
C GLU A 508 -32.66 -11.32 4.18
N GLU A 509 -32.78 -10.09 4.71
CA GLU A 509 -33.74 -9.79 5.81
C GLU A 509 -35.09 -9.18 5.37
N GLU A 510 -35.37 -9.07 4.06
CA GLU A 510 -36.72 -8.78 3.55
C GLU A 510 -37.28 -9.93 2.68
N LYS A 511 -37.45 -11.13 3.26
CA LYS A 511 -38.48 -12.10 2.85
C LYS A 511 -39.12 -12.87 3.99
#